data_AF-A0A1C3Y376-F1
#
_entry.id   AF-A0A1C3Y376-F1
#
_cell.length_a   1.000
_cell.length_b   1.000
_cell.length_c   1.000
_cell.angle_alpha   90.00
_cell.angle_beta   90.00
_cell.angle_gamma   90.00
#
_symmetry.space_group_name_H-M   'P 1'
#
loop_
_entity.id
_entity.type
_entity.pdbx_description
1 polymer ?
#
loop_
_entity_poly.entity_id
_entity_poly.type
_entity_poly.pdbx_seq_one_letter_code
_entity_poly.pdbx_strand_id
1 'polypeptide(L)'
;MRLRGFSGLRDVYVATMSLLGNHFDTLHSIGDGDFEERFAPFAGLNGVGGEGTLIQAIRLTSLIPEGKFAQFSLWDFQLSQRPNETERRKELQQAAAEAGVAQMSAHLSVVTECIAAFDRIVEILDIHCGDQAPPSSNTRNVLQEAASAIRMLAGIEAASDASETSPSQTSEPNATNVADAEAVRMRPVSAEMIRSREEAFELLAAVARYFRRTEPHSPISMSIETLVRRGRMDFSELLAELLPEQHARNAVLTAAGIQPAIDRGG
;
A
#
# COMPACT_ATOMS: atom_id res chain seq x y z
N MET A 1 7.12 3.73 19.24
CA MET A 1 5.67 3.91 18.98
C MET A 1 4.84 4.09 20.25
N ARG A 2 4.60 3.06 21.09
CA ARG A 2 3.73 3.21 22.28
C ARG A 2 4.18 4.28 23.28
N LEU A 3 5.49 4.46 23.45
CA LEU A 3 6.07 5.40 24.42
C LEU A 3 6.39 6.78 23.82
N ARG A 4 6.92 6.84 22.59
CA ARG A 4 7.46 8.06 21.95
C ARG A 4 6.92 8.33 20.54
N GLY A 5 5.84 7.65 20.14
CA GLY A 5 5.26 7.79 18.80
C GLY A 5 6.24 7.52 17.67
N PHE A 6 6.16 8.36 16.63
CA PHE A 6 7.02 8.33 15.44
C PHE A 6 8.48 8.70 15.73
N SER A 7 8.76 9.61 16.69
CA SER A 7 10.14 9.94 17.05
C SER A 7 10.90 8.71 17.55
N GLY A 8 10.27 7.88 18.38
CA GLY A 8 10.85 6.63 18.83
C GLY A 8 10.98 5.57 17.72
N LEU A 9 10.13 5.60 16.70
CA LEU A 9 10.26 4.71 15.54
C LEU A 9 11.42 5.13 14.65
N ARG A 10 11.53 6.43 14.35
CA ARG A 10 12.66 7.03 13.63
C ARG A 10 13.98 6.67 14.30
N ASP A 11 14.10 6.86 15.61
CA ASP A 11 15.33 6.55 16.35
C ASP A 11 15.70 5.06 16.23
N VAL A 12 14.71 4.17 16.28
CA VAL A 12 14.92 2.72 16.09
C VAL A 12 15.38 2.43 14.66
N TYR A 13 14.78 3.05 13.64
CA TYR A 13 15.24 2.86 12.26
C TYR A 13 16.63 3.43 12.01
N VAL A 14 16.97 4.59 12.57
CA VAL A 14 18.33 5.13 12.47
C VAL A 14 19.35 4.17 13.12
N ALA A 15 19.02 3.61 14.29
CA ALA A 15 19.87 2.62 14.96
C ALA A 15 19.98 1.33 14.13
N THR A 16 18.88 0.83 13.58
CA THR A 16 18.86 -0.36 12.71
C THR A 16 19.67 -0.13 11.43
N MET A 17 19.53 1.03 10.79
CA MET A 17 20.32 1.42 9.62
C MET A 17 21.82 1.41 9.94
N SER A 18 22.21 1.99 11.08
CA SER A 18 23.60 1.99 11.54
C SER A 18 24.11 0.57 11.84
N LEU A 19 23.27 -0.28 12.44
CA LEU A 19 23.62 -1.65 12.77
C LEU A 19 23.81 -2.50 11.50
N LEU A 20 22.89 -2.41 10.55
CA LEU A 20 22.99 -3.10 9.27
C LEU A 20 24.18 -2.58 8.45
N GLY A 21 24.37 -1.27 8.36
CA GLY A 21 25.46 -0.69 7.56
C GLY A 21 26.86 -1.02 8.07
N ASN A 22 27.04 -1.22 9.38
CA ASN A 22 28.37 -1.46 9.98
C ASN A 22 28.63 -2.92 10.34
N HIS A 23 27.58 -3.72 10.56
CA HIS A 23 27.69 -5.06 11.14
C HIS A 23 26.86 -6.11 10.40
N PHE A 24 26.54 -5.89 9.12
CA PHE A 24 25.68 -6.78 8.32
C PHE A 24 26.08 -8.25 8.45
N ASP A 25 27.35 -8.57 8.19
CA ASP A 25 27.83 -9.95 8.15
C ASP A 25 27.85 -10.62 9.53
N THR A 26 28.04 -9.83 10.59
CA THR A 26 28.17 -10.32 11.98
C THR A 26 26.87 -10.23 12.78
N LEU A 27 25.76 -9.81 12.16
CA LEU A 27 24.47 -9.63 12.82
C LEU A 27 23.87 -10.96 13.27
N HIS A 28 23.64 -11.12 14.57
CA HIS A 28 22.95 -12.29 15.09
C HIS A 28 21.43 -12.16 14.94
N SER A 29 20.78 -13.21 14.44
CA SER A 29 19.32 -13.29 14.31
C SER A 29 18.81 -14.66 14.78
N ILE A 30 17.56 -15.00 14.43
CA ILE A 30 16.91 -16.24 14.85
C ILE A 30 17.51 -17.51 14.22
N GLY A 31 18.28 -17.36 13.15
CA GLY A 31 18.99 -18.44 12.48
C GLY A 31 20.20 -17.91 11.71
N ASP A 32 21.16 -18.81 11.48
CA ASP A 32 22.38 -18.58 10.70
C ASP A 32 22.29 -19.20 9.29
N GLY A 33 21.06 -19.50 8.85
CA GLY A 33 20.75 -20.05 7.53
C GLY A 33 20.90 -19.01 6.42
N ASP A 34 19.97 -19.02 5.46
CA ASP A 34 19.95 -18.02 4.39
C ASP A 34 19.42 -16.66 4.89
N PHE A 35 19.39 -15.67 3.99
CA PHE A 35 18.88 -14.35 4.31
C PHE A 35 17.37 -14.35 4.64
N GLU A 36 16.59 -15.30 4.12
CA GLU A 36 15.17 -15.43 4.44
C GLU A 36 14.99 -15.79 5.92
N GLU A 37 15.71 -16.79 6.42
CA GLU A 37 15.67 -17.18 7.84
C GLU A 37 16.26 -16.08 8.74
N ARG A 38 17.40 -15.50 8.34
CA ARG A 38 18.07 -14.45 9.12
C ARG A 38 17.22 -13.18 9.23
N PHE A 39 16.46 -12.81 8.20
CA PHE A 39 15.63 -11.60 8.21
C PHE A 39 14.12 -11.87 8.38
N ALA A 40 13.73 -13.11 8.69
CA ALA A 40 12.35 -13.46 9.02
C ALA A 40 11.71 -12.57 10.11
N PRO A 41 12.42 -12.07 11.16
CA PRO A 41 11.85 -11.10 12.09
C PRO A 41 11.43 -9.79 11.41
N PHE A 42 12.22 -9.27 10.46
CA PHE A 42 11.83 -8.10 9.66
C PHE A 42 10.66 -8.41 8.75
N ALA A 43 10.68 -9.56 8.09
CA ALA A 43 9.58 -10.01 7.24
C ALA A 43 8.26 -10.12 8.03
N GLY A 44 8.29 -10.66 9.25
CA GLY A 44 7.11 -10.74 10.13
C GLY A 44 6.62 -9.38 10.65
N LEU A 45 7.53 -8.42 10.86
CA LEU A 45 7.15 -7.05 11.21
C LEU A 45 6.45 -6.34 10.04
N ASN A 46 6.96 -6.49 8.83
CA ASN A 46 6.43 -5.83 7.62
C ASN A 46 5.22 -6.56 7.01
N GLY A 47 5.13 -7.88 7.22
CA GLY A 47 4.08 -8.75 6.75
C GLY A 47 4.50 -9.62 5.56
N VAL A 48 4.22 -10.91 5.65
CA VAL A 48 4.38 -11.88 4.56
C VAL A 48 3.00 -12.44 4.21
N GLY A 49 2.51 -12.17 3.01
CA GLY A 49 1.17 -12.61 2.58
C GLY A 49 -0.01 -11.96 3.32
N GLY A 50 0.23 -10.96 4.17
CA GLY A 50 -0.76 -10.24 4.97
C GLY A 50 -0.20 -9.01 5.68
N GLU A 51 -0.96 -8.36 6.55
CA GLU A 51 -0.46 -7.23 7.35
C GLU A 51 0.53 -7.71 8.43
N GLY A 52 1.71 -7.09 8.46
CA GLY A 52 2.70 -7.33 9.50
C GLY A 52 2.34 -6.67 10.83
N THR A 53 2.93 -7.17 11.92
CA THR A 53 2.64 -6.70 13.28
C THR A 53 3.01 -5.22 13.50
N LEU A 54 3.95 -4.69 12.71
CA LEU A 54 4.34 -3.29 12.77
C LEU A 54 3.27 -2.36 12.20
N ILE A 55 2.52 -2.82 11.20
CA ILE A 55 1.51 -2.02 10.47
C ILE A 55 0.43 -1.54 11.44
N GLN A 56 -0.10 -2.43 12.27
CA GLN A 56 -1.12 -2.06 13.27
C GLN A 56 -0.58 -1.04 14.29
N ALA A 57 0.67 -1.18 14.70
CA ALA A 57 1.28 -0.25 15.65
C ALA A 57 1.51 1.14 15.03
N ILE A 58 1.84 1.22 13.74
CA ILE A 58 1.90 2.50 13.01
C ILE A 58 0.50 3.10 12.89
N ARG A 59 -0.52 2.30 12.51
CA ARG A 59 -1.92 2.77 12.40
C ARG A 59 -2.45 3.37 13.70
N LEU A 60 -2.04 2.81 14.84
CA LEU A 60 -2.43 3.27 16.18
C LEU A 60 -1.52 4.39 16.74
N THR A 61 -0.46 4.78 16.05
CA THR A 61 0.37 5.91 16.50
C THR A 61 -0.36 7.23 16.26
N SER A 62 -0.33 8.13 17.25
CA SER A 62 -1.01 9.43 17.15
C SER A 62 -0.46 10.28 16.01
N LEU A 63 -1.36 10.92 15.26
CA LEU A 63 -1.02 11.93 14.25
C LEU A 63 -0.84 13.33 14.85
N ILE A 64 -1.21 13.51 16.13
CA ILE A 64 -1.11 14.77 16.85
C ILE A 64 0.17 14.75 17.69
N PRO A 65 0.99 15.82 17.66
CA PRO A 65 2.18 15.95 18.49
C PRO A 65 1.86 15.68 19.96
N GLU A 66 2.73 14.93 20.63
CA GLU A 66 2.56 14.54 22.05
C GLU A 66 1.29 13.72 22.38
N GLY A 67 0.53 13.31 21.35
CA GLY A 67 -0.65 12.47 21.50
C GLY A 67 -0.32 11.07 22.01
N LYS A 68 -1.24 10.50 22.80
CA LYS A 68 -1.10 9.15 23.35
C LYS A 68 -1.27 8.09 22.26
N PHE A 69 -0.66 6.92 22.48
CA PHE A 69 -0.89 5.77 21.61
C PHE A 69 -2.38 5.42 21.54
N ALA A 70 -2.86 5.10 20.34
CA ALA A 70 -4.25 4.84 19.98
C ALA A 70 -5.21 6.03 20.18
N GLN A 71 -4.70 7.26 20.27
CA GLN A 71 -5.50 8.48 20.31
C GLN A 71 -5.17 9.35 19.10
N PHE A 72 -6.20 9.87 18.40
CA PHE A 72 -6.04 10.68 17.20
C PHE A 72 -5.10 10.03 16.17
N SER A 73 -5.24 8.72 16.03
CA SER A 73 -4.35 7.85 15.28
C SER A 73 -4.67 7.85 13.78
N LEU A 74 -3.81 7.24 12.95
CA LEU A 74 -4.11 7.04 11.53
C LEU A 74 -5.40 6.26 11.34
N TRP A 75 -5.68 5.29 12.22
CA TRP A 75 -6.95 4.57 12.22
C TRP A 75 -8.14 5.51 12.44
N ASP A 76 -8.05 6.42 13.42
CA ASP A 76 -9.10 7.41 13.67
C ASP A 76 -9.31 8.33 12.48
N PHE A 77 -8.21 8.75 11.84
CA PHE A 77 -8.26 9.57 10.63
C PHE A 77 -8.95 8.83 9.48
N GLN A 78 -8.58 7.57 9.21
CA GLN A 78 -9.22 6.74 8.18
C GLN A 78 -10.70 6.54 8.44
N LEU A 79 -11.08 6.28 9.70
CA LEU A 79 -12.47 6.18 10.11
C LEU A 79 -13.22 7.50 9.89
N SER A 80 -12.60 8.63 10.22
CA SER A 80 -13.20 9.97 10.04
C SER A 80 -13.48 10.38 8.59
N GLN A 81 -12.87 9.70 7.61
CA GLN A 81 -13.14 9.94 6.19
C GLN A 81 -14.50 9.37 5.75
N ARG A 82 -15.14 8.52 6.56
CA ARG A 82 -16.47 8.00 6.23
C ARG A 82 -17.52 9.13 6.28
N PRO A 83 -18.55 9.11 5.40
CA PRO A 83 -19.54 10.20 5.33
C PRO A 83 -20.29 10.48 6.63
N ASN A 84 -20.44 9.48 7.50
CA ASN A 84 -21.16 9.55 8.76
C ASN A 84 -20.30 9.89 9.98
N GLU A 85 -18.98 10.00 9.84
CA GLU A 85 -18.03 10.21 10.96
C GLU A 85 -17.65 11.70 11.11
N THR A 86 -18.64 12.58 11.06
CA THR A 86 -18.44 14.05 11.10
C THR A 86 -17.85 14.52 12.43
N GLU A 87 -18.31 13.97 13.56
CA GLU A 87 -17.83 14.40 14.88
C GLU A 87 -16.38 13.98 15.11
N ARG A 88 -16.01 12.73 14.77
CA ARG A 88 -14.61 12.27 14.82
C ARG A 88 -13.69 13.13 13.95
N ARG A 89 -14.16 13.53 12.76
CA ARG A 89 -13.40 14.43 11.87
C ARG A 89 -13.18 15.79 12.51
N LYS A 90 -14.21 16.39 13.12
CA LYS A 90 -14.11 17.66 13.84
C LYS A 90 -13.15 17.56 15.03
N GLU A 91 -13.23 16.50 15.83
CA GLU A 91 -12.33 16.28 16.98
C GLU A 91 -10.86 16.20 16.55
N LEU A 92 -10.57 15.48 15.46
CA LEU A 92 -9.22 15.41 14.88
C LEU A 92 -8.72 16.77 14.37
N GLN A 93 -9.57 17.50 13.64
CA GLN A 93 -9.23 18.83 13.14
C GLN A 93 -9.01 19.82 14.27
N GLN A 94 -9.84 19.77 15.31
CA GLN A 94 -9.72 20.60 16.50
C GLN A 94 -8.41 20.31 17.24
N ALA A 95 -8.08 19.04 17.47
CA ALA A 95 -6.82 18.65 18.11
C ALA A 95 -5.58 19.11 17.32
N ALA A 96 -5.63 19.01 15.99
CA ALA A 96 -4.56 19.52 15.12
C ALA A 96 -4.45 21.05 15.16
N ALA A 97 -5.59 21.75 15.19
CA ALA A 97 -5.62 23.21 15.32
C ALA A 97 -5.08 23.69 16.67
N GLU A 98 -5.40 22.99 17.76
CA GLU A 98 -4.89 23.25 19.11
C GLU A 98 -3.38 23.02 19.22
N ALA A 99 -2.85 21.98 18.57
CA ALA A 99 -1.40 21.76 18.47
C ALA A 99 -0.71 22.88 17.66
N GLY A 100 -1.39 23.37 16.62
CA GLY A 100 -0.92 24.46 15.77
C GLY A 100 0.04 24.01 14.67
N VAL A 101 0.08 24.80 13.60
CA VAL A 101 0.79 24.48 12.35
C VAL A 101 2.28 24.21 12.56
N ALA A 102 2.95 24.97 13.44
CA ALA A 102 4.37 24.79 13.71
C ALA A 102 4.69 23.42 14.33
N GLN A 103 3.92 22.99 15.32
CA GLN A 103 4.12 21.68 15.97
C GLN A 103 3.73 20.52 15.04
N MET A 104 2.64 20.68 14.28
CA MET A 104 2.23 19.71 13.27
C MET A 104 3.28 19.56 12.16
N SER A 105 3.89 20.65 11.71
CA SER A 105 4.97 20.64 10.71
C SER A 105 6.24 19.98 11.25
N ALA A 106 6.65 20.28 12.49
CA ALA A 106 7.75 19.59 13.13
C ALA A 106 7.48 18.09 13.28
N HIS A 107 6.25 17.71 13.63
CA HIS A 107 5.84 16.31 13.72
C HIS A 107 5.86 15.60 12.35
N LEU A 108 5.40 16.26 11.30
CA LEU A 108 5.53 15.79 9.92
C LEU A 108 7.00 15.59 9.50
N SER A 109 7.89 16.49 9.90
CA SER A 109 9.34 16.33 9.65
C SER A 109 9.86 15.03 10.27
N VAL A 110 9.47 14.74 11.51
CA VAL A 110 9.86 13.48 12.19
C VAL A 110 9.34 12.25 11.45
N VAL A 111 8.11 12.28 10.94
CA VAL A 111 7.58 11.16 10.13
C VAL A 111 8.32 11.02 8.80
N THR A 112 8.66 12.13 8.16
CA THR A 112 9.45 12.13 6.91
C THR A 112 10.86 11.60 7.14
N GLU A 113 11.52 11.98 8.23
CA GLU A 113 12.81 11.41 8.66
C GLU A 113 12.70 9.90 8.95
N CYS A 114 11.59 9.47 9.55
CA CYS A 114 11.30 8.06 9.80
C CYS A 114 11.20 7.26 8.49
N ILE A 115 10.50 7.81 7.49
CA ILE A 115 10.40 7.21 6.15
C ILE A 115 11.79 7.14 5.51
N ALA A 116 12.55 8.23 5.52
CA ALA A 116 13.89 8.25 4.93
C ALA A 116 14.83 7.22 5.59
N ALA A 117 14.78 7.06 6.91
CA ALA A 117 15.57 6.05 7.62
C ALA A 117 15.12 4.62 7.26
N PHE A 118 13.81 4.38 7.15
CA PHE A 118 13.29 3.08 6.70
C PHE A 118 13.73 2.76 5.27
N ASP A 119 13.70 3.74 4.37
CA ASP A 119 14.11 3.58 2.98
C ASP A 119 15.59 3.20 2.86
N ARG A 120 16.44 3.77 3.70
CA ARG A 120 17.87 3.39 3.78
C ARG A 120 18.06 1.97 4.30
N ILE A 121 17.26 1.52 5.28
CA ILE A 121 17.29 0.12 5.71
C ILE A 121 16.95 -0.81 4.55
N VAL A 122 15.88 -0.49 3.80
CA VAL A 122 15.45 -1.28 2.64
C VAL A 122 16.55 -1.31 1.58
N GLU A 123 17.17 -0.18 1.26
CA GLU A 123 18.29 -0.10 0.30
C GLU A 123 19.46 -1.01 0.72
N ILE A 124 19.85 -1.00 2.00
CA ILE A 124 20.91 -1.90 2.51
C ILE A 124 20.50 -3.36 2.36
N LEU A 125 19.26 -3.70 2.75
CA LEU A 125 18.77 -5.08 2.65
C LEU A 125 18.67 -5.54 1.20
N ASP A 126 18.23 -4.69 0.27
CA ASP A 126 18.15 -5.01 -1.16
C ASP A 126 19.55 -5.25 -1.75
N ILE A 127 20.55 -4.42 -1.40
CA ILE A 127 21.93 -4.58 -1.86
C ILE A 127 22.54 -5.91 -1.39
N HIS A 128 22.30 -6.29 -0.14
CA HIS A 128 22.93 -7.47 0.45
C HIS A 128 22.15 -8.77 0.22
N CYS A 129 20.82 -8.72 0.27
CA CYS A 129 19.95 -9.90 0.20
C CYS A 129 19.39 -10.15 -1.20
N GLY A 130 19.36 -9.14 -2.09
CA GLY A 130 18.76 -9.24 -3.41
C GLY A 130 17.30 -9.72 -3.33
N ASP A 131 16.97 -10.78 -4.09
CA ASP A 131 15.63 -11.38 -4.13
C ASP A 131 15.18 -11.99 -2.79
N GLN A 132 16.07 -12.11 -1.82
CA GLN A 132 15.78 -12.62 -0.46
C GLN A 132 15.56 -11.49 0.55
N ALA A 133 15.52 -10.23 0.11
CA ALA A 133 15.22 -9.10 0.99
C ALA A 133 13.80 -9.21 1.57
N PRO A 134 13.59 -8.88 2.85
CA PRO A 134 12.27 -8.94 3.45
C PRO A 134 11.33 -7.90 2.80
N PRO A 135 10.04 -8.22 2.60
CA PRO A 135 9.08 -7.30 2.00
C PRO A 135 8.99 -6.01 2.83
N SER A 136 8.87 -4.85 2.17
CA SER A 136 8.90 -3.54 2.83
C SER A 136 7.77 -2.59 2.44
N SER A 137 7.03 -2.92 1.36
CA SER A 137 6.02 -2.06 0.75
C SER A 137 4.89 -1.68 1.71
N ASN A 138 4.34 -2.63 2.48
CA ASN A 138 3.25 -2.37 3.43
C ASN A 138 3.65 -1.32 4.48
N THR A 139 4.85 -1.46 5.07
CA THR A 139 5.37 -0.54 6.07
C THR A 139 5.61 0.85 5.48
N ARG A 140 6.20 0.90 4.28
CA ARG A 140 6.40 2.16 3.54
C ARG A 140 5.07 2.87 3.27
N ASN A 141 4.07 2.14 2.77
CA ASN A 141 2.76 2.69 2.44
C ASN A 141 2.06 3.27 3.68
N VAL A 142 2.02 2.54 4.80
CA VAL A 142 1.34 3.03 6.01
C VAL A 142 2.05 4.24 6.63
N LEU A 143 3.39 4.35 6.52
CA LEU A 143 4.12 5.56 6.93
C LEU A 143 3.80 6.76 6.02
N GLN A 144 3.72 6.54 4.71
CA GLN A 144 3.33 7.57 3.74
C GLN A 144 1.88 8.03 3.94
N GLU A 145 0.96 7.11 4.26
CA GLU A 145 -0.41 7.43 4.65
C GLU A 145 -0.44 8.29 5.92
N ALA A 146 0.34 7.95 6.95
CA ALA A 146 0.44 8.76 8.17
C ALA A 146 0.97 10.17 7.87
N ALA A 147 2.04 10.30 7.08
CA ALA A 147 2.57 11.61 6.68
C ALA A 147 1.53 12.45 5.91
N SER A 148 0.77 11.80 5.02
CA SER A 148 -0.26 12.46 4.22
C SER A 148 -1.46 12.91 5.08
N ALA A 149 -1.86 12.10 6.06
CA ALA A 149 -2.88 12.47 7.02
C ALA A 149 -2.46 13.67 7.89
N ILE A 150 -1.20 13.69 8.36
CA ILE A 150 -0.64 14.83 9.12
C ILE A 150 -0.62 16.10 8.28
N ARG A 151 -0.19 16.03 7.01
CA ARG A 151 -0.24 17.17 6.07
C ARG A 151 -1.66 17.73 5.94
N MET A 152 -2.63 16.85 5.74
CA MET A 152 -4.04 17.25 5.60
C MET A 152 -4.57 17.91 6.88
N LEU A 153 -4.30 17.32 8.05
CA LEU A 153 -4.72 17.87 9.34
C LEU A 153 -4.06 19.22 9.66
N ALA A 154 -2.80 19.39 9.23
CA ALA A 154 -2.04 20.62 9.43
C ALA A 154 -2.41 21.75 8.46
N GLY A 155 -3.23 21.47 7.43
CA GLY A 155 -3.50 22.41 6.34
C GLY A 155 -2.25 22.78 5.54
N ILE A 156 -1.24 21.89 5.52
CA ILE A 156 -0.01 22.09 4.76
C ILE A 156 -0.31 21.63 3.34
N GLU A 157 -0.49 22.58 2.42
CA GLU A 157 -0.49 22.26 1.00
C GLU A 157 0.83 21.55 0.67
N ALA A 158 0.72 20.38 0.06
CA ALA A 158 1.90 19.78 -0.54
C ALA A 158 2.42 20.81 -1.55
N ALA A 159 3.68 21.25 -1.38
CA ALA A 159 4.40 21.74 -2.54
C ALA A 159 4.30 20.59 -3.55
N SER A 160 3.45 20.78 -4.56
CA SER A 160 3.34 19.81 -5.62
C SER A 160 4.73 19.78 -6.24
N ASP A 161 5.50 18.74 -5.97
CA ASP A 161 6.42 18.22 -6.97
C ASP A 161 5.55 17.70 -8.12
N ALA A 162 4.98 18.66 -8.84
CA ALA A 162 4.69 18.54 -10.24
C ALA A 162 6.05 18.38 -10.93
N SER A 163 6.59 17.17 -10.85
CA SER A 163 7.31 16.62 -11.99
C SER A 163 6.30 16.35 -13.10
N GLU A 164 5.66 17.43 -13.57
CA GLU A 164 5.28 17.57 -14.96
C GLU A 164 6.60 17.63 -15.73
N THR A 165 7.19 16.47 -16.02
CA THR A 165 7.98 16.36 -17.24
C THR A 165 7.02 16.46 -18.41
N SER A 166 6.59 17.70 -18.68
CA SER A 166 6.24 18.14 -20.02
C SER A 166 7.51 18.00 -20.86
N PRO A 167 7.54 17.14 -21.90
CA PRO A 167 8.62 17.20 -22.88
C PRO A 167 8.36 18.47 -23.70
N SER A 168 9.09 19.54 -23.37
CA SER A 168 9.18 20.71 -24.23
C SER A 168 9.63 20.26 -25.62
N GLN A 169 8.72 20.45 -26.58
CA GLN A 169 8.99 20.36 -28.00
C GLN A 169 10.11 21.34 -28.35
N THR A 170 11.30 20.80 -28.60
CA THR A 170 12.35 21.54 -29.31
C THR A 170 12.30 21.06 -30.75
N SER A 171 11.76 21.91 -31.61
CA SER A 171 11.97 21.82 -33.04
C SER A 171 13.41 22.22 -33.35
N GLU A 172 14.13 21.39 -34.09
CA GLU A 172 14.77 21.80 -35.36
C GLU A 172 15.29 20.57 -36.14
N PRO A 173 15.41 20.70 -37.48
CA PRO A 173 15.44 19.56 -38.40
C PRO A 173 16.86 19.15 -38.78
N ASN A 174 17.07 17.86 -39.09
CA ASN A 174 17.67 17.51 -40.37
C ASN A 174 17.46 16.05 -40.75
N ALA A 175 17.29 15.84 -42.06
CA ALA A 175 17.07 14.57 -42.72
C ALA A 175 18.30 13.65 -42.64
N THR A 176 18.08 12.32 -42.65
CA THR A 176 18.53 11.40 -43.71
C THR A 176 17.84 10.03 -43.52
N ASN A 177 17.35 9.46 -44.62
CA ASN A 177 16.71 8.15 -44.74
C ASN A 177 17.57 6.97 -44.24
N VAL A 178 16.93 5.88 -43.78
CA VAL A 178 17.05 4.50 -44.33
C VAL A 178 16.11 3.53 -43.57
N ALA A 179 15.28 2.83 -44.36
CA ALA A 179 14.69 1.48 -44.25
C ALA A 179 14.05 0.95 -42.94
N ASP A 180 12.71 0.82 -43.04
CA ASP A 180 11.91 -0.40 -42.84
C ASP A 180 12.08 -1.25 -41.55
N ALA A 181 11.17 -1.01 -40.60
CA ALA A 181 10.69 -2.02 -39.65
C ALA A 181 9.28 -1.63 -39.19
N GLU A 182 8.31 -2.50 -39.46
CA GLU A 182 6.88 -2.35 -39.20
C GLU A 182 6.60 -2.33 -37.69
N ALA A 183 6.67 -1.14 -37.08
CA ALA A 183 6.28 -0.94 -35.69
C ALA A 183 4.75 -0.79 -35.60
N VAL A 184 4.09 -1.83 -35.07
CA VAL A 184 2.70 -1.76 -34.60
C VAL A 184 2.60 -0.61 -33.59
N ARG A 185 2.04 0.53 -34.02
CA ARG A 185 1.73 1.65 -33.12
C ARG A 185 0.64 1.19 -32.16
N MET A 186 1.02 0.77 -30.96
CA MET A 186 0.09 0.57 -29.85
C MET A 186 -0.54 1.91 -29.51
N ARG A 187 -1.83 2.04 -29.82
CA ARG A 187 -2.65 3.19 -29.45
C ARG A 187 -2.79 3.19 -27.93
N PRO A 188 -2.59 4.33 -27.24
CA PRO A 188 -2.80 4.38 -25.79
C PRO A 188 -4.26 4.10 -25.49
N VAL A 189 -4.51 3.05 -24.71
CA VAL A 189 -5.85 2.73 -24.21
C VAL A 189 -6.10 3.67 -23.03
N SER A 190 -6.87 4.74 -23.25
CA SER A 190 -7.43 5.53 -22.15
C SER A 190 -8.63 4.78 -21.54
N ALA A 191 -8.87 4.94 -20.24
CA ALA A 191 -10.02 4.33 -19.57
C ALA A 191 -11.36 4.75 -20.20
N GLU A 192 -11.40 5.93 -20.85
CA GLU A 192 -12.53 6.46 -21.61
C GLU A 192 -12.87 5.66 -22.89
N MET A 193 -11.97 4.78 -23.35
CA MET A 193 -12.16 3.96 -24.55
C MET A 193 -12.85 2.62 -24.29
N ILE A 194 -13.04 2.24 -23.02
CA ILE A 194 -13.67 0.96 -22.64
C ILE A 194 -15.19 1.09 -22.78
N ARG A 195 -15.78 0.45 -23.79
CA ARG A 195 -17.21 0.60 -24.15
C ARG A 195 -18.10 -0.48 -23.56
N SER A 196 -17.53 -1.53 -22.97
CA SER A 196 -18.29 -2.61 -22.35
C SER A 196 -17.54 -3.27 -21.20
N ARG A 197 -18.30 -3.93 -20.31
CA ARG A 197 -17.76 -4.78 -19.24
C ARG A 197 -16.85 -5.88 -19.77
N GLU A 198 -17.21 -6.46 -20.91
CA GLU A 198 -16.44 -7.54 -21.52
C GLU A 198 -15.11 -7.02 -22.09
N GLU A 199 -15.12 -5.85 -22.73
CA GLU A 199 -13.90 -5.18 -23.20
C GLU A 199 -12.95 -4.84 -22.03
N ALA A 200 -13.50 -4.47 -20.87
CA ALA A 200 -12.71 -4.26 -19.65
C ALA A 200 -12.04 -5.56 -19.17
N PHE A 201 -12.78 -6.68 -19.16
CA PHE A 201 -12.25 -7.98 -18.76
C PHE A 201 -11.19 -8.52 -19.73
N GLU A 202 -11.37 -8.31 -21.03
CA GLU A 202 -10.36 -8.69 -22.02
C GLU A 202 -9.06 -7.88 -21.87
N LEU A 203 -9.17 -6.58 -21.55
CA LEU A 203 -8.00 -5.76 -21.25
C LEU A 203 -7.28 -6.27 -19.99
N LEU A 204 -8.02 -6.56 -18.92
CA LEU A 204 -7.46 -7.13 -17.70
C LEU A 204 -6.81 -8.50 -17.96
N ALA A 205 -7.42 -9.36 -18.79
CA ALA A 205 -6.82 -10.63 -19.20
C ALA A 205 -5.53 -10.44 -20.03
N ALA A 206 -5.44 -9.39 -20.85
CA ALA A 206 -4.21 -9.03 -21.55
C ALA A 206 -3.11 -8.58 -20.58
N VAL A 207 -3.46 -7.78 -19.56
CA VAL A 207 -2.54 -7.37 -18.48
C VAL A 207 -2.06 -8.57 -17.67
N ALA A 208 -2.96 -9.50 -17.31
CA ALA A 208 -2.58 -10.73 -16.61
C ALA A 208 -1.58 -11.58 -17.41
N ARG A 209 -1.82 -11.76 -18.73
CA ARG A 209 -0.89 -12.45 -19.62
C ARG A 209 0.47 -11.77 -19.73
N TYR A 210 0.51 -10.44 -19.67
CA TYR A 210 1.76 -9.70 -19.60
C TYR A 210 2.52 -10.05 -18.31
N PHE A 211 1.89 -9.90 -17.14
CA PHE A 211 2.52 -10.23 -15.86
C PHE A 211 2.96 -11.68 -15.77
N ARG A 212 2.18 -12.63 -16.30
CA ARG A 212 2.58 -14.04 -16.32
C ARG A 212 3.85 -14.29 -17.15
N ARG A 213 4.12 -13.46 -18.16
CA ARG A 213 5.33 -13.55 -19.00
C ARG A 213 6.51 -12.80 -18.40
N THR A 214 6.29 -11.66 -17.75
CA THR A 214 7.36 -10.81 -17.20
C THR A 214 7.71 -11.15 -15.75
N GLU A 215 6.74 -11.60 -14.97
CA GLU A 215 6.86 -11.94 -13.55
C GLU A 215 6.06 -13.23 -13.24
N PRO A 216 6.55 -14.42 -13.65
CA PRO A 216 5.77 -15.68 -13.59
C PRO A 216 5.31 -16.09 -12.18
N HIS A 217 6.01 -15.63 -11.14
CA HIS A 217 5.71 -15.90 -9.73
C HIS A 217 4.99 -14.73 -9.03
N SER A 218 4.65 -13.66 -9.76
CA SER A 218 3.94 -12.52 -9.19
C SER A 218 2.49 -12.89 -8.90
N PRO A 219 2.00 -12.67 -7.66
CA PRO A 219 0.61 -12.91 -7.32
C PRO A 219 -0.35 -11.98 -8.07
N ILE A 220 0.16 -10.93 -8.71
CA ILE A 220 -0.63 -9.96 -9.49
C ILE A 220 -1.32 -10.64 -10.68
N SER A 221 -0.60 -11.49 -11.42
CA SER A 221 -1.18 -12.23 -12.56
C SER A 221 -2.37 -13.10 -12.13
N MET A 222 -2.16 -13.93 -11.11
CA MET A 222 -3.18 -14.80 -10.51
C MET A 222 -4.35 -14.01 -9.92
N SER A 223 -4.09 -12.84 -9.31
CA SER A 223 -5.11 -11.97 -8.74
C SER A 223 -5.99 -11.35 -9.82
N ILE A 224 -5.41 -10.88 -10.92
CA ILE A 224 -6.16 -10.33 -12.04
C ILE A 224 -6.99 -11.42 -12.73
N GLU A 225 -6.42 -12.61 -12.95
CA GLU A 225 -7.16 -13.76 -13.51
C GLU A 225 -8.34 -14.17 -12.61
N THR A 226 -8.11 -14.23 -11.29
CA THR A 226 -9.16 -14.54 -10.31
C THR A 226 -10.24 -13.46 -10.28
N LEU A 227 -9.85 -12.18 -10.36
CA LEU A 227 -10.78 -11.05 -10.40
C LEU A 227 -11.65 -11.10 -11.66
N VAL A 228 -11.05 -11.33 -12.83
CA VAL A 228 -11.78 -11.45 -14.10
C VAL A 228 -12.74 -12.64 -14.05
N ARG A 229 -12.31 -13.79 -13.53
CA ARG A 229 -13.15 -14.98 -13.36
C ARG A 229 -14.34 -14.71 -12.45
N ARG A 230 -14.10 -14.17 -11.25
CA ARG A 230 -15.15 -13.76 -10.29
C ARG A 230 -16.06 -12.69 -10.85
N GLY A 231 -15.50 -11.78 -11.64
CA GLY A 231 -16.22 -10.72 -12.33
C GLY A 231 -17.15 -11.25 -13.41
N ARG A 232 -17.02 -12.50 -13.88
CA ARG A 232 -17.95 -13.13 -14.83
C ARG A 232 -18.97 -14.07 -14.15
N MET A 233 -18.80 -14.37 -12.87
CA MET A 233 -19.74 -15.19 -12.10
C MET A 233 -21.05 -14.45 -11.85
N ASP A 234 -22.13 -15.22 -11.71
CA ASP A 234 -23.34 -14.68 -11.11
C ASP A 234 -23.15 -14.44 -9.61
N PHE A 235 -24.06 -13.67 -9.01
CA PHE A 235 -23.94 -13.30 -7.61
C PHE A 235 -24.00 -14.52 -6.66
N SER A 236 -24.79 -15.54 -7.02
CA SER A 236 -24.94 -16.75 -6.19
C SER A 236 -23.67 -17.59 -6.21
N GLU A 237 -23.07 -17.77 -7.39
CA GLU A 237 -21.79 -18.46 -7.59
C GLU A 237 -20.65 -17.73 -6.88
N LEU A 238 -20.59 -16.40 -7.02
CA LEU A 238 -19.59 -15.59 -6.35
C LEU A 238 -19.71 -15.69 -4.82
N LEU A 239 -20.95 -15.64 -4.30
CA LEU A 239 -21.21 -15.78 -2.87
C LEU A 239 -20.86 -17.18 -2.36
N ALA A 240 -21.13 -18.23 -3.16
CA ALA A 240 -20.75 -19.60 -2.89
C ALA A 240 -19.24 -19.78 -2.74
N GLU A 241 -18.47 -19.11 -3.61
CA GLU A 241 -17.01 -19.15 -3.56
C GLU A 241 -16.42 -18.34 -2.40
N LEU A 242 -16.94 -17.12 -2.14
CA LEU A 242 -16.42 -16.25 -1.09
C LEU A 242 -16.75 -16.74 0.32
N LEU A 243 -17.90 -17.41 0.48
CA LEU A 243 -18.38 -17.95 1.74
C LEU A 243 -18.72 -19.43 1.55
N PRO A 244 -17.78 -20.36 1.78
CA PRO A 244 -18.04 -21.79 1.62
C PRO A 244 -19.13 -22.30 2.56
N GLU A 245 -19.23 -21.70 3.76
CA GLU A 245 -20.16 -22.09 4.81
C GLU A 245 -21.60 -21.67 4.49
N GLN A 246 -22.50 -22.66 4.38
CA GLN A 246 -23.92 -22.43 4.03
C GLN A 246 -24.62 -21.49 5.02
N HIS A 247 -24.31 -21.60 6.31
CA HIS A 247 -24.90 -20.73 7.33
C HIS A 247 -24.47 -19.26 7.18
N ALA A 248 -23.21 -19.01 6.82
CA ALA A 248 -22.70 -17.65 6.59
C ALA A 248 -23.34 -17.02 5.33
N ARG A 249 -23.48 -17.81 4.25
CA ARG A 249 -24.19 -17.37 3.03
C ARG A 249 -25.63 -17.00 3.30
N ASN A 250 -26.36 -17.86 4.01
CA ASN A 250 -27.76 -17.64 4.33
C ASN A 250 -27.96 -16.40 5.20
N ALA A 251 -27.04 -16.13 6.14
CA ALA A 251 -27.08 -14.91 6.96
C ALA A 251 -26.93 -13.64 6.11
N VAL A 252 -26.00 -13.64 5.14
CA VAL A 252 -25.81 -12.50 4.22
C VAL A 252 -27.02 -12.31 3.30
N LEU A 253 -27.55 -13.39 2.71
CA LEU A 253 -28.76 -13.32 1.87
C LEU A 253 -29.96 -12.79 2.65
N THR A 254 -30.16 -13.26 3.89
CA THR A 254 -31.24 -12.81 4.77
C THR A 254 -31.09 -11.34 5.13
N ALA A 255 -29.88 -10.89 5.47
CA ALA A 255 -29.60 -9.48 5.75
C ALA A 255 -29.83 -8.57 4.53
N ALA A 256 -29.60 -9.10 3.31
CA ALA A 256 -29.87 -8.42 2.05
C ALA A 256 -31.35 -8.51 1.60
N GLY A 257 -32.22 -9.18 2.37
CA GLY A 257 -33.64 -9.35 2.03
C GLY A 257 -33.90 -10.37 0.91
N ILE A 258 -32.92 -11.22 0.58
CA ILE A 258 -33.02 -12.26 -0.45
C ILE A 258 -33.35 -13.59 0.25
N GLN A 259 -34.44 -14.25 -0.18
CA GLN A 259 -34.80 -15.55 0.36
C GLN A 259 -33.74 -16.59 -0.07
N PRO A 260 -33.05 -17.27 0.86
CA PRO A 260 -32.10 -18.31 0.49
C PRO A 260 -32.85 -19.44 -0.22
N ALA A 261 -32.31 -19.91 -1.35
CA ALA A 261 -32.87 -21.04 -2.07
C ALA A 261 -32.90 -22.25 -1.14
N ILE A 262 -34.10 -22.75 -0.85
CA ILE A 262 -34.28 -23.99 -0.09
C ILE A 262 -33.82 -25.10 -1.03
N ASP A 263 -32.73 -25.75 -0.70
CA ASP A 263 -32.22 -26.90 -1.44
C ASP A 263 -33.30 -27.99 -1.40
N ARG A 264 -34.06 -28.16 -2.48
CA ARG A 264 -34.96 -29.29 -2.66
C ARG A 264 -34.13 -30.45 -3.20
N GLY A 265 -33.36 -31.07 -2.31
CA GLY A 265 -32.73 -32.37 -2.55
C GLY A 265 -33.58 -33.47 -1.90
N GLY A 266 -34.05 -34.41 -2.73
CA GLY A 266 -34.81 -35.59 -2.31
C GLY A 266 -33.98 -36.74 -1.78
#